data_AF-A0A6A4GXB9-F1
#
_entry.id   AF-A0A6A4GXB9-F1
#
_cell.length_a   1.000
_cell.length_b   1.000
_cell.length_c   1.000
_cell.angle_alpha   90.00
_cell.angle_beta   90.00
_cell.angle_gamma   90.00
#
_symmetry.space_group_name_H-M   'P 1'
#
loop_
_entity.id
_entity.type
_entity.pdbx_description
1 polymer ?
#
loop_
_entity_poly.entity_id
_entity_poly.type
_entity_poly.pdbx_seq_one_letter_code
_entity_poly.pdbx_strand_id
1 'polypeptide(L)'
;MSKETLLITAAVSLQILQTLGYMVEPSSMQKIHQMLLFTHDQVQIYKDWLKAPDCSTNFIAAANKKTTGTGMWIIEHPKYVEWDNNGGLLWIQGKAGSGKTVIL
;
A
#
# COMPACT_ATOMS: atom_id res chain seq x y z
N MET A 1 18.66 -39.67 -36.75
CA MET A 1 17.52 -39.70 -35.80
C MET A 1 16.26 -39.93 -36.62
N SER A 2 15.63 -41.10 -36.49
CA SER A 2 14.49 -41.52 -37.33
C SER A 2 13.24 -40.70 -36.99
N LYS A 3 12.38 -40.43 -37.98
CA LYS A 3 11.07 -39.77 -37.79
C LYS A 3 10.21 -40.48 -36.75
N GLU A 4 10.36 -41.79 -36.64
CA GLU A 4 9.68 -42.65 -35.67
C GLU A 4 10.08 -42.33 -34.22
N THR A 5 11.37 -42.05 -33.98
CA THR A 5 11.87 -41.70 -32.64
C THR A 5 11.26 -40.37 -32.15
N LEU A 6 11.06 -39.40 -33.04
CA LEU A 6 10.44 -38.12 -32.71
C LEU A 6 8.95 -38.28 -32.37
N LEU A 7 8.23 -39.11 -33.13
CA LEU A 7 6.81 -39.39 -32.89
C LEU A 7 6.59 -40.09 -31.54
N ILE A 8 7.45 -41.07 -31.21
CA ILE A 8 7.39 -41.78 -29.93
C ILE A 8 7.68 -40.81 -28.78
N THR A 9 8.69 -39.97 -28.91
CA THR A 9 9.04 -38.98 -27.87
C THR A 9 7.90 -37.98 -27.64
N ALA A 10 7.25 -37.51 -28.71
CA ALA A 10 6.11 -36.60 -28.62
C ALA A 10 4.88 -37.27 -27.96
N ALA A 11 4.57 -38.52 -28.32
CA ALA A 11 3.46 -39.26 -27.75
C ALA A 11 3.64 -39.55 -26.25
N VAL A 12 4.86 -39.95 -25.84
CA VAL A 12 5.21 -40.17 -24.43
C VAL A 12 5.12 -38.85 -23.65
N SER A 13 5.64 -37.76 -24.22
CA SER A 13 5.55 -36.43 -23.57
C SER A 13 4.11 -35.98 -23.37
N LEU A 14 3.24 -36.20 -24.37
CA LEU A 14 1.81 -35.88 -24.28
C LEU A 14 1.11 -36.73 -23.22
N GLN A 15 1.38 -38.03 -23.17
CA GLN A 15 0.82 -38.93 -22.18
C GLN A 15 1.24 -38.55 -20.76
N ILE A 16 2.51 -38.17 -20.57
CA ILE A 16 3.04 -37.68 -19.29
C ILE A 16 2.32 -36.38 -18.88
N LEU A 17 2.19 -35.41 -19.81
CA LEU A 17 1.49 -34.15 -19.55
C LEU A 17 0.02 -34.37 -19.18
N GLN A 18 -0.67 -35.26 -19.89
CA GLN A 18 -2.05 -35.62 -19.57
C GLN A 18 -2.14 -36.28 -18.19
N THR A 19 -1.28 -37.25 -17.91
CA THR A 19 -1.26 -37.96 -16.61
C THR A 19 -0.97 -37.01 -15.46
N LEU A 20 0.00 -36.10 -15.60
CA LEU A 20 0.30 -35.08 -14.60
C LEU A 20 -0.88 -34.10 -14.41
N GLY A 21 -1.59 -33.75 -15.47
CA GLY A 21 -2.79 -32.91 -15.41
C GLY A 21 -3.95 -33.58 -14.65
N TYR A 22 -4.11 -34.90 -14.76
CA TYR A 22 -5.12 -35.67 -13.99
C TYR A 22 -4.68 -36.00 -12.55
N MET A 23 -3.36 -36.07 -12.28
CA MET A 23 -2.81 -36.30 -10.95
C MET A 23 -3.03 -35.11 -9.99
N VAL A 24 -3.22 -33.91 -10.54
CA VAL A 24 -3.71 -32.76 -9.77
C VAL A 24 -5.21 -32.90 -9.61
N GLU A 25 -5.61 -33.43 -8.46
CA GLU A 25 -7.00 -33.72 -8.15
C GLU A 25 -7.84 -32.41 -8.21
N PRO A 26 -8.96 -32.37 -8.98
CA PRO A 26 -9.72 -31.14 -9.22
C PRO A 26 -10.22 -30.44 -7.95
N SER A 27 -10.55 -31.17 -6.87
CA SER A 27 -10.93 -30.58 -5.59
C SER A 27 -9.75 -29.88 -4.90
N SER A 28 -8.51 -30.33 -5.15
CA SER A 28 -7.30 -29.71 -4.63
C SER A 28 -7.04 -28.36 -5.31
N MET A 29 -7.28 -28.25 -6.62
CA MET A 29 -7.24 -26.96 -7.32
C MET A 29 -8.35 -26.01 -6.88
N GLN A 30 -9.56 -26.53 -6.65
CA GLN A 30 -10.65 -25.73 -6.10
C GLN A 30 -10.31 -25.20 -4.70
N LYS A 31 -9.72 -26.03 -3.83
CA LYS A 31 -9.25 -25.61 -2.50
C LYS A 31 -8.19 -24.51 -2.57
N ILE A 32 -7.20 -24.65 -3.47
CA ILE A 32 -6.17 -23.63 -3.67
C ILE A 32 -6.78 -22.32 -4.17
N HIS A 33 -7.73 -22.38 -5.11
CA HIS A 33 -8.43 -21.20 -5.61
C HIS A 33 -9.22 -20.48 -4.50
N GLN A 34 -9.97 -21.23 -3.69
CA GLN A 34 -10.69 -20.68 -2.54
C GLN A 34 -9.74 -20.06 -1.50
N MET A 35 -8.61 -20.71 -1.23
CA MET A 35 -7.58 -20.19 -0.34
C MET A 35 -6.95 -18.89 -0.86
N LEU A 36 -6.69 -18.79 -2.16
CA LEU A 36 -6.17 -17.58 -2.81
C LEU A 36 -7.16 -16.42 -2.72
N LEU A 37 -8.44 -16.66 -3.01
CA LEU A 37 -9.49 -15.65 -2.90
C LEU A 37 -9.62 -15.16 -1.45
N PHE A 38 -9.70 -16.09 -0.50
CA PHE A 38 -9.77 -15.75 0.93
C PHE A 38 -8.56 -14.91 1.35
N THR A 39 -7.35 -15.30 0.94
CA THR A 39 -6.13 -14.56 1.25
C THR A 39 -6.16 -13.15 0.64
N HIS A 40 -6.66 -13.01 -0.59
CA HIS A 40 -6.82 -11.71 -1.23
C HIS A 40 -7.73 -10.79 -0.42
N ASP A 41 -8.90 -11.28 -0.03
CA ASP A 41 -9.87 -10.51 0.74
C ASP A 41 -9.32 -10.07 2.10
N GLN A 42 -8.64 -10.98 2.82
CA GLN A 42 -8.00 -10.64 4.09
C GLN A 42 -6.93 -9.55 3.91
N VAL A 43 -6.10 -9.66 2.87
CA VAL A 43 -5.09 -8.64 2.57
C VAL A 43 -5.73 -7.28 2.28
N GLN A 44 -6.87 -7.22 1.58
CA GLN A 44 -7.57 -5.95 1.36
C GLN A 44 -8.12 -5.36 2.66
N ILE A 45 -8.72 -6.17 3.53
CA ILE A 45 -9.21 -5.73 4.85
C ILE A 45 -8.07 -5.09 5.65
N TYR A 46 -6.90 -5.74 5.71
CA TYR A 46 -5.75 -5.18 6.43
C TYR A 46 -5.22 -3.90 5.78
N LYS A 47 -5.20 -3.82 4.45
CA LYS A 47 -4.80 -2.61 3.73
C LYS A 47 -5.73 -1.44 4.01
N ASP A 48 -7.04 -1.68 4.02
CA ASP A 48 -8.04 -0.67 4.32
C ASP A 48 -7.97 -0.23 5.79
N TRP A 49 -7.70 -1.15 6.71
CA TRP A 49 -7.50 -0.82 8.12
C TRP A 49 -6.22 0.00 8.36
N LEU A 50 -5.13 -0.31 7.66
CA LEU A 50 -3.86 0.43 7.72
C LEU A 50 -3.89 1.74 6.91
N LYS A 51 -4.92 1.95 6.08
CA LYS A 51 -5.01 3.13 5.23
C LYS A 51 -5.12 4.36 6.11
N ALA A 52 -4.21 5.30 5.90
CA ALA A 52 -4.27 6.58 6.59
C ALA A 52 -5.62 7.27 6.29
N PRO A 53 -6.29 7.85 7.31
CA PRO A 53 -7.47 8.65 7.09
C PRO A 53 -7.13 9.85 6.21
N ASP A 54 -8.06 10.24 5.34
CA ASP A 54 -7.89 11.43 4.52
C ASP A 54 -7.86 12.68 5.42
N CYS A 55 -6.67 13.26 5.56
CA CYS A 55 -6.44 14.43 6.38
C CYS A 55 -6.83 15.74 5.67
N SER A 56 -7.22 15.70 4.40
CA SER A 56 -7.56 16.88 3.59
C SER A 56 -8.69 17.69 4.22
N THR A 57 -9.73 17.03 4.71
CA THR A 57 -10.91 17.68 5.32
C THR A 57 -10.52 18.45 6.59
N ASN A 58 -9.67 17.85 7.43
CA ASN A 58 -9.18 18.50 8.64
C ASN A 58 -8.26 19.67 8.32
N PHE A 59 -7.39 19.52 7.31
CA PHE A 59 -6.52 20.58 6.83
C PHE A 59 -7.33 21.77 6.30
N ILE A 60 -8.30 21.53 5.42
CA ILE A 60 -9.17 22.58 4.86
C ILE A 60 -9.96 23.27 5.97
N ALA A 61 -10.52 22.52 6.92
CA ALA A 61 -11.24 23.10 8.04
C ALA A 61 -10.36 23.99 8.93
N ALA A 62 -9.11 23.57 9.19
CA ALA A 62 -8.14 24.36 9.94
C ALA A 62 -7.70 25.61 9.17
N ALA A 63 -7.40 25.46 7.87
CA ALA A 63 -7.03 26.56 6.99
C ALA A 63 -8.14 27.60 6.88
N ASN A 64 -9.41 27.17 6.74
CA ASN A 64 -10.57 28.08 6.69
C ASN A 64 -10.82 28.81 8.01
N LYS A 65 -10.45 28.21 9.15
CA LYS A 65 -10.54 28.85 10.47
C LYS A 65 -9.34 29.74 10.78
N LYS A 66 -8.28 29.71 9.97
CA LYS A 66 -7.08 30.50 10.18
C LYS A 66 -7.37 31.98 9.88
N THR A 67 -7.19 32.83 10.88
CA THR A 67 -7.20 34.29 10.67
C THR A 67 -5.94 34.70 9.90
N THR A 68 -6.09 35.56 8.89
CA THR A 68 -4.98 36.11 8.11
C THR A 68 -3.91 36.72 9.02
N GLY A 69 -2.64 36.35 8.81
CA GLY A 69 -1.50 36.79 9.63
C GLY A 69 -1.18 35.91 10.84
N THR A 70 -2.12 35.08 11.31
CA THR A 70 -1.85 34.15 12.41
C THR A 70 -0.90 33.04 11.97
N GLY A 71 0.13 32.79 12.77
CA GLY A 71 1.17 31.79 12.49
C GLY A 71 2.35 32.32 11.67
N MET A 72 2.30 33.55 11.14
CA MET A 72 3.44 34.08 10.37
C MET A 72 4.72 34.20 11.20
N TRP A 73 4.57 34.51 12.50
CA TRP A 73 5.69 34.61 13.43
C TRP A 73 6.57 33.35 13.50
N ILE A 74 6.02 32.16 13.22
CA ILE A 74 6.82 30.92 13.20
C ILE A 74 7.44 30.65 11.84
N ILE A 75 6.76 31.01 10.75
CA ILE A 75 7.25 30.81 9.37
C ILE A 75 8.44 31.75 9.12
N GLU A 76 8.41 32.94 9.72
CA GLU A 76 9.50 33.91 9.70
C GLU A 76 10.58 33.61 10.74
N HIS A 77 10.38 32.63 11.63
CA HIS A 77 11.33 32.33 12.68
C HIS A 77 12.59 31.68 12.08
N PRO A 78 13.82 32.11 12.44
CA PRO A 78 15.06 31.61 11.83
C PRO A 78 15.20 30.09 11.85
N LYS A 79 14.80 29.43 12.94
CA LYS A 79 14.82 27.96 13.06
C LYS A 79 13.86 27.26 12.09
N TYR A 80 12.72 27.86 11.79
CA TYR A 80 11.79 27.31 10.80
C TYR A 80 12.40 27.46 9.41
N VAL A 81 12.93 28.64 9.08
CA VAL A 81 13.59 28.90 7.79
C VAL A 81 14.78 27.97 7.57
N GLU A 82 15.59 27.74 8.59
CA GLU A 82 16.71 26.79 8.53
C GLU A 82 16.23 25.36 8.27
N TRP A 83 15.18 24.93 8.96
CA TRP A 83 14.56 23.61 8.76
C TRP A 83 13.92 23.47 7.38
N ASP A 84 13.23 24.50 6.89
CA ASP A 84 12.58 24.49 5.56
C ASP A 84 13.62 24.32 4.43
N ASN A 85 14.80 24.94 4.59
CA ASN A 85 15.89 24.83 3.63
C ASN A 85 16.69 23.53 3.74
N ASN A 86 16.89 23.00 4.96
CA ASN A 86 17.80 21.88 5.20
C ASN A 86 17.09 20.54 5.48
N GLY A 87 15.78 20.56 5.71
CA GLY A 87 14.99 19.42 6.14
C GLY A 87 15.27 18.95 7.57
N GLY A 88 14.76 17.77 7.93
CA GLY A 88 14.95 17.14 9.24
C GLY A 88 13.72 17.22 10.16
N LEU A 89 13.95 17.13 11.47
CA LEU A 89 12.90 17.14 12.49
C LEU A 89 12.78 18.52 13.14
N LEU A 90 11.64 19.18 12.95
CA LEU A 90 11.28 20.41 13.68
C LEU A 90 10.24 20.09 14.76
N TRP A 91 10.57 20.35 16.02
CA TRP A 91 9.66 20.14 17.14
C TRP A 91 9.09 21.47 17.66
N ILE A 92 7.77 21.64 17.57
CA ILE A 92 7.06 22.85 18.02
C ILE A 92 6.30 22.54 19.31
N GLN A 93 6.77 23.10 20.43
CA GLN A 93 6.13 22.94 21.73
C GLN A 93 5.25 24.14 22.09
N GLY A 94 4.09 23.89 22.69
CA GLY A 94 3.20 24.93 23.19
C GLY A 94 2.08 24.35 24.05
N LYS A 95 1.43 25.19 24.86
CA LYS A 95 0.33 24.79 25.76
C LYS A 95 -0.85 24.18 24.98
N ALA A 96 -1.67 23.35 25.63
CA ALA A 96 -2.93 22.89 25.04
C ALA A 96 -3.79 24.10 24.57
N GLY A 97 -4.42 23.99 23.40
CA GLY A 97 -5.19 25.09 22.80
C GLY A 97 -4.37 26.21 22.16
N SER A 98 -3.03 26.12 22.12
CA SER A 98 -2.16 27.17 21.52
C SER A 98 -2.17 27.22 19.98
N GLY A 99 -3.14 26.59 19.31
CA GLY A 99 -3.28 26.65 17.86
C GLY A 99 -2.19 25.95 17.03
N LYS A 100 -1.37 25.08 17.61
CA LYS A 100 -0.27 24.37 16.89
C LYS A 100 -0.74 23.70 15.60
N THR A 101 -1.92 23.07 15.62
CA THR A 101 -2.53 22.38 14.47
C THR A 101 -3.09 23.32 13.41
N VAL A 102 -3.22 24.61 13.70
CA VAL A 102 -3.71 25.63 12.74
C VAL A 102 -2.54 26.38 12.09
N ILE A 103 -1.33 26.25 12.67
CA ILE A 103 -0.10 26.90 12.22
C ILE A 103 0.58 26.09 11.10
N LEU A 104 0.47 24.76 11.15
CA LEU A 104 0.91 23.80 10.12
C LEU A 104 -0.31 23.29 9.34
#